data_AF-A0A1Q4UUH3-F1
#
_entry.id   AF-A0A1Q4UUH3-F1
#
_cell.length_a   1.000
_cell.length_b   1.000
_cell.length_c   1.000
_cell.angle_alpha   90.00
_cell.angle_beta   90.00
_cell.angle_gamma   90.00
#
_symmetry.space_group_name_H-M   'P 1'
#
loop_
_entity.id
_entity.type
_entity.pdbx_description
1 polymer ?
#
loop_
_entity_poly.entity_id
_entity_poly.type
_entity_poly.pdbx_seq_one_letter_code
_entity_poly.pdbx_strand_id
1 'polypeptide(L)'
;MRELRCIIFENIEVIKAITGHRRRIGKPLPAGQIGKLKITTSPEIVVTLELVPDDGHSLFIPSSGAELAAALIAFCIEQRVPMPVSAKKALTVLEGNIAIKITKN
;
A
#
# COMPACT_ATOMS: atom_id res chain seq x y z
N MET A 1 -0.66 -19.79 -22.73
CA MET A 1 0.51 -19.48 -21.89
C MET A 1 0.01 -18.68 -20.71
N ARG A 2 0.37 -19.02 -19.47
CA ARG A 2 -0.07 -18.28 -18.26
C ARG A 2 1.10 -17.48 -17.72
N GLU A 3 0.85 -16.23 -17.32
CA GLU A 3 1.87 -15.33 -16.80
C GLU A 3 1.58 -14.96 -15.35
N LEU A 4 2.63 -14.97 -14.52
CA LEU A 4 2.60 -14.52 -13.13
C LEU A 4 3.68 -13.45 -12.93
N ARG A 5 3.28 -12.30 -12.40
CA ARG A 5 4.19 -11.24 -11.97
C ARG A 5 3.90 -10.86 -10.53
N CYS A 6 4.95 -10.58 -9.75
CA CYS A 6 4.84 -10.03 -8.41
C CYS A 6 5.60 -8.70 -8.37
N ILE A 7 4.95 -7.67 -7.84
CA ILE A 7 5.59 -6.40 -7.52
C ILE A 7 5.66 -6.34 -6.00
N ILE A 8 6.88 -6.32 -5.46
CA ILE A 8 7.15 -6.22 -4.02
C ILE A 8 7.46 -4.76 -3.73
N PHE A 9 6.90 -4.22 -2.65
CA PHE A 9 7.05 -2.82 -2.28
C PHE A 9 7.91 -2.69 -1.03
N GLU A 10 8.86 -1.77 -1.07
CA GLU A 10 9.58 -1.31 0.11
C GLU A 10 8.66 -0.49 1.02
N ASN A 11 8.95 -0.44 2.31
CA ASN A 11 8.14 0.31 3.28
C ASN A 11 7.92 1.77 2.87
N ILE A 12 8.96 2.42 2.35
CA ILE A 12 8.87 3.82 1.89
C ILE A 12 7.94 3.99 0.68
N GLU A 13 7.83 2.98 -0.19
CA GLU A 13 6.94 2.98 -1.33
C GLU A 13 5.49 2.77 -0.90
N VAL A 14 5.26 1.87 0.06
CA VAL A 14 3.94 1.69 0.67
C VAL A 14 3.46 2.97 1.33
N ILE A 15 4.35 3.66 2.08
CA ILE A 15 4.05 4.96 2.70
C ILE A 15 3.68 6.01 1.65
N LYS A 16 4.46 6.13 0.57
CA LYS A 16 4.18 7.06 -0.54
C LYS A 16 2.84 6.74 -1.21
N ALA A 17 2.57 5.46 -1.46
CA ALA A 17 1.33 5.00 -2.08
C ALA A 17 0.10 5.36 -1.23
N ILE A 18 0.12 5.03 0.07
CA ILE A 18 -0.97 5.37 1.00
C ILE A 18 -1.14 6.88 1.10
N THR A 19 -0.05 7.63 1.27
CA THR A 19 -0.10 9.10 1.40
C THR A 19 -0.67 9.75 0.13
N GLY A 20 -0.21 9.32 -1.05
CA GLY A 20 -0.69 9.82 -2.34
C GLY A 20 -2.15 9.50 -2.57
N HIS A 21 -2.58 8.27 -2.26
CA HIS A 21 -3.99 7.88 -2.36
C HIS A 21 -4.88 8.72 -1.45
N ARG A 22 -4.49 8.87 -0.18
CA ARG A 22 -5.20 9.68 0.82
C ARG A 22 -5.37 11.13 0.40
N ARG A 23 -4.33 11.74 -0.18
CA ARG A 23 -4.41 13.08 -0.78
C ARG A 23 -5.42 13.13 -1.92
N ARG A 24 -5.41 12.14 -2.83
CA ARG A 24 -6.36 12.06 -3.96
C ARG A 24 -7.82 11.94 -3.53
N ILE A 25 -8.10 11.27 -2.41
CA ILE A 25 -9.47 11.12 -1.89
C ILE A 25 -9.88 12.22 -0.89
N GLY A 26 -9.10 13.29 -0.77
CA GLY A 26 -9.42 14.44 0.11
C GLY A 26 -9.26 14.15 1.61
N LYS A 27 -8.52 13.11 2.00
CA LYS A 27 -8.26 12.72 3.39
C LYS A 27 -6.76 12.70 3.69
N PRO A 28 -6.04 13.83 3.51
CA PRO A 28 -4.59 13.86 3.72
C PRO A 28 -4.21 13.38 5.13
N LEU A 29 -2.99 12.89 5.28
CA LEU A 29 -2.45 12.57 6.61
C LEU A 29 -2.41 13.86 7.45
N PRO A 30 -2.72 13.80 8.75
CA PRO A 30 -2.47 14.90 9.67
C PRO A 30 -0.99 15.33 9.66
N ALA A 31 -0.71 16.53 10.16
CA ALA A 31 0.66 16.98 10.38
C ALA A 31 1.34 16.08 11.44
N GLY A 32 2.63 15.80 11.21
CA GLY A 32 3.42 14.95 12.09
C GLY A 32 4.51 14.20 11.34
N GLN A 33 5.37 13.53 12.09
CA GLN A 33 6.41 12.67 11.54
C GLN A 33 5.85 11.28 11.24
N ILE A 34 6.17 10.75 10.07
CA ILE A 34 5.86 9.35 9.76
C ILE A 34 6.79 8.45 10.58
N GLY A 35 6.20 7.63 11.44
CA GLY A 35 6.88 6.65 12.27
C GLY A 35 7.00 5.30 11.57
N LYS A 36 6.62 4.23 12.27
CA LYS A 36 6.74 2.85 11.78
C LYS A 36 5.58 2.45 10.86
N LEU A 37 5.87 1.52 9.97
CA LEU A 37 4.87 0.79 9.19
C LEU A 37 4.76 -0.63 9.74
N LYS A 38 3.54 -1.08 10.03
CA LYS A 38 3.26 -2.44 10.51
C LYS A 38 2.34 -3.17 9.53
N ILE A 39 2.68 -4.39 9.17
CA ILE A 39 1.86 -5.28 8.35
C ILE A 39 1.25 -6.36 9.24
N THR A 40 -0.06 -6.54 9.15
CA THR A 40 -0.80 -7.63 9.81
C THR A 40 -1.55 -8.42 8.73
N THR A 41 -1.61 -9.75 8.85
CA THR A 41 -2.16 -10.63 7.79
C THR A 41 -3.36 -11.46 8.22
N SER A 42 -3.82 -11.32 9.46
CA SER A 42 -4.95 -12.09 10.01
C SER A 42 -5.93 -11.15 10.71
N PRO A 43 -7.24 -11.13 10.34
CA PRO A 43 -7.90 -11.99 9.34
C PRO A 43 -7.67 -11.57 7.88
N GLU A 44 -7.15 -10.36 7.65
CA GLU A 44 -6.85 -9.82 6.32
C GLU A 44 -5.53 -9.02 6.33
N ILE A 45 -5.05 -8.63 5.15
CA ILE A 45 -3.84 -7.80 5.03
C ILE A 45 -4.19 -6.34 5.37
N VAL A 46 -3.63 -5.86 6.47
CA VAL A 46 -3.74 -4.49 6.95
C VAL A 46 -2.34 -3.90 7.09
N VAL A 47 -2.14 -2.74 6.46
CA VAL A 47 -0.97 -1.89 6.69
C VAL A 47 -1.38 -0.77 7.63
N THR A 48 -0.71 -0.66 8.77
CA THR A 48 -0.91 0.42 9.74
C THR A 48 0.29 1.35 9.70
N LEU A 49 0.04 2.60 9.35
CA LEU A 49 1.02 3.68 9.42
C LEU A 49 0.93 4.36 10.79
N GLU A 50 2.05 4.42 11.49
CA GLU A 50 2.20 5.27 12.66
C GLU A 50 2.55 6.69 12.23
N LEU A 51 1.85 7.67 12.77
CA LEU A 51 2.13 9.09 12.65
C LEU A 51 2.37 9.62 14.06
N VAL A 52 3.45 10.36 14.27
CA VAL A 52 3.81 10.98 15.54
C VAL A 52 3.65 12.49 15.39
N PRO A 53 2.54 13.09 15.85
CA PRO A 53 2.36 14.53 15.87
C PRO A 53 3.20 15.17 16.98
N ASP A 54 3.27 16.50 16.96
CA ASP A 54 4.06 17.29 17.92
C ASP A 54 3.51 17.23 19.36
N ASP A 55 2.26 16.77 19.53
CA ASP A 55 1.64 16.54 20.84
C ASP A 55 2.12 15.26 21.54
N GLY A 56 2.97 14.47 20.88
CA GLY A 56 3.57 13.25 21.42
C GLY A 56 2.65 12.02 21.40
N HIS A 57 1.42 12.13 20.88
CA HIS A 57 0.47 11.03 20.83
C HIS A 57 0.47 10.35 19.46
N SER A 58 1.05 9.14 19.37
CA SER A 58 1.04 8.37 18.12
C SER A 58 -0.39 8.11 17.62
N LEU A 59 -0.65 8.46 16.36
CA LEU A 59 -1.84 8.13 15.60
C LEU A 59 -1.56 6.93 14.70
N PHE A 60 -2.47 5.96 14.66
CA PHE A 60 -2.34 4.76 13.84
C PHE A 60 -3.39 4.77 12.73
N ILE A 61 -2.93 4.79 11.48
CA ILE A 61 -3.77 4.94 10.29
C ILE A 61 -3.75 3.62 9.52
N PRO A 62 -4.81 2.80 9.61
CA PRO A 62 -4.89 1.54 8.89
C PRO A 62 -5.26 1.75 7.41
N SER A 63 -4.81 0.84 6.56
CA SER A 63 -5.21 0.71 5.16
C SER A 63 -5.26 -0.78 4.80
N SER A 64 -6.38 -1.25 4.26
CA SER A 64 -6.59 -2.66 3.92
C SER A 64 -7.38 -2.85 2.63
N GLY A 65 -7.49 -4.09 2.18
CA GLY A 65 -8.38 -4.50 1.10
C GLY A 65 -8.27 -3.66 -0.18
N ALA A 66 -9.42 -3.19 -0.68
CA ALA A 66 -9.50 -2.44 -1.93
C ALA A 66 -8.80 -1.08 -1.87
N GLU A 67 -8.81 -0.41 -0.71
CA GLU A 67 -8.14 0.89 -0.53
C GLU A 67 -6.63 0.73 -0.68
N LEU A 68 -6.04 -0.23 0.04
CA LEU A 68 -4.61 -0.51 -0.03
C LEU A 68 -4.19 -0.96 -1.45
N ALA A 69 -4.98 -1.82 -2.08
CA ALA A 69 -4.72 -2.25 -3.46
C ALA A 69 -4.77 -1.07 -4.44
N ALA A 70 -5.77 -0.20 -4.34
CA ALA A 70 -5.91 0.98 -5.19
C ALA A 70 -4.75 1.97 -5.00
N ALA A 71 -4.30 2.15 -3.75
CA ALA A 71 -3.15 2.99 -3.43
C ALA A 71 -1.87 2.49 -4.12
N LEU A 72 -1.56 1.20 -4.00
CA LEU A 72 -0.37 0.58 -4.59
C LEU A 72 -0.42 0.54 -6.12
N ILE A 73 -1.58 0.21 -6.70
CA ILE A 73 -1.76 0.20 -8.16
C ILE A 73 -1.54 1.61 -8.72
N ALA A 74 -2.12 2.63 -8.08
CA ALA A 74 -1.95 4.00 -8.52
C ALA A 74 -0.49 4.47 -8.36
N PHE A 75 0.20 4.07 -7.30
CA PHE A 75 1.64 4.31 -7.15
C PHE A 75 2.45 3.66 -8.29
N CYS A 76 2.16 2.41 -8.67
CA CYS A 76 2.79 1.77 -9.82
C CYS A 76 2.59 2.58 -11.11
N ILE A 77 1.37 3.07 -11.36
CA ILE A 77 1.05 3.88 -12.54
C ILE A 77 1.85 5.19 -12.53
N GLU A 78 1.92 5.87 -11.38
CA GLU A 78 2.70 7.10 -11.19
C GLU A 78 4.21 6.85 -11.43
N GLN A 79 4.74 5.69 -11.01
CA GLN A 79 6.13 5.26 -11.23
C GLN A 79 6.37 4.62 -12.62
N ARG A 80 5.37 4.63 -13.51
CA ARG A 80 5.43 4.02 -14.86
C ARG A 80 5.75 2.51 -14.84
N VAL A 81 5.44 1.82 -13.73
CA VAL A 81 5.51 0.36 -13.65
C VAL A 81 4.30 -0.21 -14.39
N PRO A 82 4.48 -1.05 -15.44
CA PRO A 82 3.37 -1.52 -16.26
C PRO A 82 2.39 -2.38 -15.47
N MET A 83 1.15 -1.88 -15.35
CA MET A 83 0.03 -2.56 -14.72
C MET A 83 -0.98 -3.01 -15.80
N PRO A 84 -1.06 -4.31 -16.13
CA PRO A 84 -1.96 -4.78 -17.18
C PRO A 84 -3.43 -4.54 -16.80
N VAL A 85 -4.19 -3.93 -17.70
CA VAL A 85 -5.63 -3.66 -17.49
C VAL A 85 -6.39 -4.98 -17.28
N SER A 86 -6.27 -5.89 -18.25
CA SER A 86 -6.93 -7.21 -18.25
C SER A 86 -6.08 -8.28 -17.57
N ALA A 87 -5.85 -8.13 -16.27
CA ALA A 87 -5.21 -9.13 -15.43
C ALA A 87 -5.78 -9.11 -14.01
N LYS A 88 -5.86 -10.29 -13.37
CA LYS A 88 -6.26 -10.41 -11.98
C LYS A 88 -5.14 -9.86 -11.09
N LYS A 89 -5.49 -8.99 -10.15
CA LYS A 89 -4.56 -8.36 -9.20
C LYS A 89 -5.02 -8.70 -7.79
N ALA A 90 -4.09 -9.09 -6.92
CA ALA A 90 -4.39 -9.41 -5.53
C ALA A 90 -3.26 -8.94 -4.62
N LEU A 91 -3.62 -8.45 -3.42
CA LEU A 91 -2.66 -8.20 -2.35
C LEU A 91 -2.14 -9.52 -1.81
N THR A 92 -0.85 -9.55 -1.49
CA THR A 92 -0.19 -10.66 -0.81
C THR A 92 0.97 -10.13 0.02
N VAL A 93 1.58 -11.00 0.83
CA VAL A 93 2.80 -10.70 1.57
C VAL A 93 3.88 -11.68 1.12
N LEU A 94 5.02 -11.17 0.70
CA LEU A 94 6.19 -11.95 0.31
C LEU A 94 7.37 -11.49 1.15
N GLU A 95 7.97 -12.42 1.90
CA GLU A 95 9.15 -12.14 2.74
C GLU A 95 8.95 -10.94 3.69
N GLY A 96 7.74 -10.80 4.24
CA GLY A 96 7.38 -9.72 5.16
C GLY A 96 7.01 -8.39 4.48
N ASN A 97 7.12 -8.28 3.15
CA ASN A 97 6.76 -7.09 2.39
C ASN A 97 5.40 -7.21 1.74
N ILE A 98 4.68 -6.09 1.62
CA ILE A 98 3.46 -6.05 0.81
C ILE A 98 3.83 -6.26 -0.65
N ALA A 99 3.01 -7.04 -1.35
CA ALA A 99 3.15 -7.25 -2.78
C ALA A 99 1.81 -7.26 -3.51
N ILE A 100 1.84 -6.92 -4.80
CA ILE A 100 0.72 -7.13 -5.72
C ILE A 100 1.06 -8.30 -6.62
N LYS A 101 0.27 -9.37 -6.51
CA LYS A 101 0.29 -10.53 -7.40
C LYS A 101 -0.58 -10.25 -8.62
N ILE A 102 0.00 -10.34 -9.81
CA ILE A 102 -0.68 -10.13 -11.10
C ILE A 102 -0.70 -11.46 -11.85
N THR A 103 -1.88 -11.96 -12.20
CA THR A 103 -2.05 -13.20 -12.98
C THR A 103 -2.81 -12.91 -14.27
N LYS A 104 -2.23 -13.33 -15.39
CA LYS A 104 -2.85 -13.30 -16.72
C LYS A 104 -3.00 -14.74 -17.24
N ASN A 105 -4.22 -15.08 -17.67
CA ASN A 105 -4.56 -16.38 -18.24
C ASN A 105 -4.49 -16.36 -19.76
#